data_AF-A0A9P7R970-F1
#
_entry.id   AF-A0A9P7R970-F1
#
_cell.length_a   1.000
_cell.length_b   1.000
_cell.length_c   1.000
_cell.angle_alpha   90.00
_cell.angle_beta   90.00
_cell.angle_gamma   90.00
#
_symmetry.space_group_name_H-M   'P 1'
#
loop_
_entity.id
_entity.type
_entity.pdbx_description
1 polymer ?
#
loop_
_entity_poly.entity_id
_entity_poly.type
_entity_poly.pdbx_seq_one_letter_code
_entity_poly.pdbx_strand_id
1 'polypeptide(L)'
;MSLLHLPVEVLQTIILETIPQSIDNVALTCKKLYEASERYLVQHNILKRRFRHFAFDVVGPDDDEKIYGTETFVVNSLDLLMKITHNPIIAQYIQIADLKIAFGNVQYHSGDISHLPPLTRDEDIKALREFLHGSPYLKEIGQDPDFWESMIRHEALGHAKFFSSAC
;
A
#
# COMPACT_ATOMS: atom_id res chain seq x y z
N MET A 1 38.42 -7.57 -10.14
CA MET A 1 37.19 -6.91 -10.61
C MET A 1 36.48 -6.33 -9.40
N SER A 2 36.36 -5.00 -9.30
CA SER A 2 35.65 -4.35 -8.19
C SER A 2 34.21 -4.05 -8.61
N LEU A 3 33.25 -4.27 -7.70
CA LEU A 3 31.83 -3.94 -7.86
C LEU A 3 31.60 -2.52 -8.39
N LEU A 4 32.51 -1.58 -8.11
CA LEU A 4 32.42 -0.17 -8.51
C LEU A 4 32.73 0.10 -10.00
N HIS A 5 33.12 -0.93 -10.76
CA HIS A 5 33.32 -0.86 -12.22
C HIS A 5 32.11 -1.38 -13.00
N LEU A 6 31.06 -1.82 -12.32
CA LEU A 6 29.83 -2.22 -12.98
C LEU A 6 29.13 -1.00 -13.59
N PRO A 7 28.39 -1.20 -14.70
CA PRO A 7 27.46 -0.20 -15.22
C PRO A 7 26.46 0.24 -14.16
N VAL A 8 25.99 1.49 -14.26
CA VAL A 8 25.09 2.09 -13.27
C VAL A 8 23.77 1.33 -13.17
N GLU A 9 23.30 0.74 -14.27
CA GLU A 9 22.08 -0.04 -14.35
C GLU A 9 22.17 -1.30 -13.47
N VAL A 10 23.32 -1.98 -13.48
CA VAL A 10 23.54 -3.16 -12.64
C VAL A 10 23.63 -2.76 -11.16
N LEU A 11 24.26 -1.63 -10.86
CA LEU A 11 24.30 -1.09 -9.50
C LEU A 11 22.90 -0.74 -8.99
N GLN A 12 22.05 -0.16 -9.84
CA GLN A 12 20.66 0.15 -9.49
C GLN A 12 19.84 -1.11 -9.21
N THR A 13 20.00 -2.19 -9.97
CA THR A 13 19.35 -3.48 -9.68
C THR A 13 19.78 -4.01 -8.31
N ILE A 14 21.07 -3.98 -7.99
CA ILE A 14 21.57 -4.41 -6.67
C ILE A 14 20.97 -3.54 -5.55
N ILE A 15 20.87 -2.22 -5.78
CA ILE A 15 20.28 -1.30 -4.80
C ILE A 15 18.79 -1.59 -4.59
N LEU A 16 18.03 -1.90 -5.64
CA LEU A 16 16.62 -2.26 -5.52
C LEU A 16 16.39 -3.46 -4.59
N GLU A 17 17.25 -4.48 -4.68
CA GLU A 17 17.20 -5.66 -3.80
C GLU A 17 17.55 -5.34 -2.34
N THR A 18 18.14 -4.17 -2.05
CA THR A 18 18.51 -3.76 -0.69
C THR A 18 17.40 -2.99 0.03
N ILE A 19 16.35 -2.62 -0.70
CA ILE A 19 15.16 -1.94 -0.16
C ILE A 19 14.24 -2.98 0.47
N PRO A 20 13.65 -2.72 1.65
CA PRO A 20 13.75 -1.50 2.46
C PRO A 20 14.82 -1.55 3.55
N GLN A 21 15.51 -2.67 3.73
CA GLN A 21 16.23 -2.95 4.98
C GLN A 21 17.62 -2.31 5.08
N SER A 22 18.32 -2.12 3.96
CA SER A 22 19.75 -1.77 3.97
C SER A 22 20.19 -0.69 3.00
N ILE A 23 19.26 -0.10 2.23
CA ILE A 23 19.59 0.95 1.25
C ILE A 23 20.36 2.13 1.87
N ASP A 24 20.00 2.56 3.08
CA ASP A 24 20.72 3.64 3.80
C ASP A 24 22.20 3.28 4.01
N ASN A 25 22.48 2.04 4.41
CA ASN A 25 23.85 1.57 4.64
C ASN A 25 24.62 1.46 3.33
N VAL A 26 23.97 0.96 2.26
CA VAL A 26 24.57 0.78 0.94
C VAL A 26 24.93 2.13 0.32
N ALA A 27 24.03 3.12 0.40
CA ALA A 27 24.27 4.46 -0.11
C ALA A 27 25.45 5.16 0.58
N LEU A 28 25.67 4.90 1.86
CA LEU A 28 26.76 5.50 2.64
C LEU A 28 28.15 4.87 2.36
N THR A 29 28.21 3.71 1.68
CA THR A 29 29.49 3.02 1.44
C THR A 29 30.42 3.77 0.49
N CYS A 30 29.91 4.36 -0.60
CA CYS A 30 30.72 5.13 -1.55
C CYS A 30 29.88 6.08 -2.42
N LYS A 31 30.55 7.08 -3.01
CA LYS A 31 29.92 8.12 -3.84
C LYS A 31 29.16 7.56 -5.06
N LYS A 32 29.70 6.53 -5.74
CA LYS A 32 29.03 5.92 -6.90
C LYS A 32 27.72 5.23 -6.51
N LEU A 33 27.70 4.54 -5.37
CA LEU A 33 26.49 3.89 -4.88
C LEU A 33 25.48 4.92 -4.38
N TYR A 34 25.94 5.99 -3.75
CA TYR A 34 25.09 7.13 -3.39
C TYR A 34 24.38 7.70 -4.63
N GLU A 35 25.12 8.06 -5.69
CA GLU A 35 24.57 8.59 -6.94
C GLU A 35 23.59 7.61 -7.61
N ALA A 36 23.90 6.32 -7.63
CA ALA A 36 23.00 5.29 -8.16
C ALA A 36 21.72 5.11 -7.31
N SER A 37 21.80 5.36 -5.99
CA SER A 37 20.71 5.19 -5.04
C SER A 37 19.81 6.41 -4.85
N GLU A 38 20.24 7.59 -5.30
CA GLU A 38 19.61 8.88 -4.98
C GLU A 38 18.10 8.91 -5.28
N ARG A 39 17.71 8.41 -6.46
CA ARG A 39 16.30 8.33 -6.87
C ARG A 39 15.47 7.44 -5.94
N TYR A 40 16.04 6.34 -5.47
CA TYR A 40 15.36 5.38 -4.60
C TYR A 40 15.33 5.84 -3.15
N LEU A 41 16.35 6.57 -2.69
CA LEU A 41 16.41 7.12 -1.33
C LEU A 41 15.27 8.09 -1.04
N VAL A 42 14.87 8.92 -2.02
CA VAL A 42 13.74 9.85 -1.83
C VAL A 42 12.45 9.08 -1.57
N GLN A 43 12.12 8.12 -2.43
CA GLN A 43 10.91 7.31 -2.29
C GLN A 43 10.97 6.43 -1.04
N HIS A 44 12.13 5.82 -0.75
CA HIS A 44 12.40 5.06 0.46
C HIS A 44 12.11 5.87 1.73
N ASN A 45 12.62 7.11 1.80
CA ASN A 45 12.44 7.96 2.97
C ASN A 45 10.99 8.40 3.16
N ILE A 46 10.26 8.68 2.08
CA ILE A 46 8.83 9.02 2.12
C ILE A 46 8.04 7.83 2.71
N LEU A 47 8.22 6.64 2.15
CA LEU A 47 7.52 5.43 2.61
C LEU A 47 7.91 5.06 4.05
N LYS A 48 9.21 5.07 4.36
CA LYS A 48 9.73 4.78 5.71
C LYS A 48 9.15 5.74 6.75
N ARG A 49 9.07 7.04 6.46
CA ARG A 49 8.49 8.02 7.41
C ARG A 49 7.00 7.81 7.60
N ARG A 50 6.26 7.56 6.51
CA ARG A 50 4.80 7.38 6.56
C ARG A 50 4.39 6.10 7.28
N PHE A 51 5.03 4.98 6.95
CA PHE A 51 4.55 3.64 7.31
C PHE A 51 5.21 3.06 8.56
N ARG A 52 6.34 3.60 9.03
CA ARG A 52 7.04 3.08 10.23
C ARG A 52 6.13 3.00 11.46
N HIS A 53 5.38 4.07 11.72
CA HIS A 53 4.32 4.10 12.73
C HIS A 53 3.01 4.38 12.00
N PHE A 54 2.42 3.34 11.46
CA PHE A 54 1.24 3.46 10.64
C PHE A 54 0.01 3.73 11.51
N ALA A 55 -0.72 4.78 11.14
CA ALA A 55 -2.10 5.04 11.54
C ALA A 55 -2.85 5.52 10.28
N PHE A 56 -4.16 5.28 10.27
CA PHE A 56 -5.04 5.77 9.23
C PHE A 56 -5.14 7.29 9.25
N ASP A 57 -5.25 7.87 8.06
CA ASP A 57 -5.41 9.31 7.90
C ASP A 57 -6.87 9.72 8.16
N VAL A 58 -7.03 10.89 8.77
CA VAL A 58 -8.34 11.53 8.98
C VAL A 58 -8.64 12.37 7.74
N VAL A 59 -9.83 12.20 7.18
CA VAL A 59 -10.25 12.93 5.98
C VAL A 59 -10.97 14.22 6.39
N GLY A 60 -10.39 15.36 6.03
CA GLY A 60 -11.03 16.66 6.15
C GLY A 60 -11.91 17.00 4.93
N PRO A 61 -12.75 18.05 5.04
CA PRO A 61 -13.64 18.48 3.95
C PRO A 61 -12.90 19.02 2.71
N ASP A 62 -11.62 19.39 2.84
CA ASP A 62 -10.80 19.93 1.75
C ASP A 62 -9.83 18.87 1.16
N ASP A 63 -9.89 17.62 1.61
CA ASP A 63 -8.89 16.58 1.27
C ASP A 63 -9.24 15.73 0.05
N ASP A 64 -10.33 16.04 -0.67
CA ASP A 64 -10.78 15.27 -1.85
C ASP A 64 -9.65 15.03 -2.87
N GLU A 65 -8.83 16.03 -3.15
CA GLU A 65 -7.72 15.90 -4.10
C GLU A 65 -6.58 15.01 -3.57
N LYS A 66 -6.37 14.94 -2.25
CA LYS A 66 -5.31 14.12 -1.63
C LYS A 66 -5.67 12.64 -1.56
N ILE A 67 -6.96 12.33 -1.39
CA ILE A 67 -7.50 10.96 -1.34
C ILE A 67 -7.16 10.21 -2.63
N TYR A 68 -7.29 10.87 -3.79
CA TYR A 68 -7.05 10.25 -5.10
C TYR A 68 -5.59 10.35 -5.58
N GLY A 69 -4.80 11.27 -5.03
CA GLY A 69 -3.50 11.63 -5.61
C GLY A 69 -2.26 11.04 -4.93
N THR A 70 -2.34 10.61 -3.67
CA THR A 70 -1.11 10.32 -2.90
C THR A 70 -0.94 8.84 -2.58
N GLU A 71 0.17 8.24 -3.04
CA GLU A 71 0.56 6.84 -2.73
C GLU A 71 0.59 6.54 -1.22
N THR A 72 0.80 7.56 -0.38
CA THR A 72 0.97 7.44 1.08
C THR A 72 -0.28 7.68 1.92
N PHE A 73 -1.36 8.23 1.35
CA PHE A 73 -2.58 8.54 2.10
C PHE A 73 -3.40 7.26 2.27
N VAL A 74 -3.80 6.89 3.49
CA VAL A 74 -4.51 5.63 3.77
C VAL A 74 -5.69 5.85 4.70
N VAL A 75 -6.90 5.65 4.19
CA VAL A 75 -8.13 6.06 4.88
C VAL A 75 -8.78 4.94 5.68
N ASN A 76 -8.70 3.71 5.18
CA ASN A 76 -9.31 2.54 5.80
C ASN A 76 -8.49 1.27 5.53
N SER A 77 -8.91 0.16 6.14
CA SER A 77 -8.21 -1.13 6.00
C SER A 77 -8.20 -1.68 4.58
N LEU A 78 -9.22 -1.39 3.77
CA LEU A 78 -9.28 -1.82 2.38
C LEU A 78 -8.27 -1.06 1.52
N ASP A 79 -8.17 0.26 1.70
CA ASP A 79 -7.19 1.11 1.03
C ASP A 79 -5.75 0.71 1.39
N LEU A 80 -5.51 0.38 2.66
CA LEU A 80 -4.23 -0.20 3.09
C LEU A 80 -3.94 -1.52 2.36
N LEU A 81 -4.91 -2.43 2.31
CA LEU A 81 -4.77 -3.72 1.64
C LEU A 81 -4.47 -3.54 0.16
N MET A 82 -5.18 -2.63 -0.51
CA MET A 82 -4.95 -2.33 -1.92
C MET A 82 -3.58 -1.72 -2.17
N LYS A 83 -3.12 -0.81 -1.32
CA LYS A 83 -1.76 -0.24 -1.42
C LYS A 83 -0.69 -1.30 -1.25
N ILE A 84 -0.86 -2.23 -0.30
CA ILE A 84 0.07 -3.36 -0.11
C ILE A 84 0.03 -4.29 -1.33
N THR A 85 -1.16 -4.52 -1.90
CA THR A 85 -1.31 -5.37 -3.09
C THR A 85 -0.57 -4.78 -4.30
N HIS A 86 -0.66 -3.47 -4.51
CA HIS A 86 0.05 -2.77 -5.59
C HIS A 86 1.54 -2.58 -5.31
N ASN A 87 1.92 -2.36 -4.05
CA ASN A 87 3.30 -2.15 -3.64
C ASN A 87 3.60 -2.93 -2.35
N PRO A 88 4.06 -4.19 -2.46
CA PRO A 88 4.28 -5.06 -1.31
C PRO A 88 5.40 -4.57 -0.39
N ILE A 89 6.26 -3.65 -0.85
CA ILE A 89 7.32 -3.05 -0.02
C ILE A 89 6.69 -2.21 1.11
N ILE A 90 5.49 -1.66 0.93
CA ILE A 90 4.77 -0.89 1.97
C ILE A 90 4.63 -1.71 3.26
N ALA A 91 4.23 -2.98 3.16
CA ALA A 91 4.06 -3.85 4.31
C ALA A 91 5.36 -4.02 5.12
N GLN A 92 6.51 -4.04 4.42
CA GLN A 92 7.81 -4.20 5.05
C GLN A 92 8.29 -2.94 5.80
N TYR A 93 7.72 -1.77 5.52
CA TYR A 93 8.01 -0.55 6.28
C TYR A 93 7.23 -0.44 7.59
N ILE A 94 6.14 -1.19 7.75
CA ILE A 94 5.27 -1.11 8.92
C ILE A 94 5.93 -1.81 10.11
N GLN A 95 6.37 -1.02 11.11
CA GLN A 95 6.93 -1.55 12.36
C GLN A 95 5.88 -1.59 13.47
N ILE A 96 5.06 -0.55 13.54
CA ILE A 96 3.95 -0.41 14.48
C ILE A 96 2.72 0.00 13.68
N ALA A 97 1.61 -0.71 13.84
CA ALA A 97 0.36 -0.42 13.17
C ALA A 97 -0.76 -0.18 14.19
N ASP A 98 -1.37 1.01 14.15
CA ASP A 98 -2.63 1.28 14.83
C ASP A 98 -3.79 0.93 13.90
N LEU A 99 -4.31 -0.29 14.05
CA LEU A 99 -5.41 -0.84 13.25
C LEU A 99 -6.78 -0.68 13.93
N LYS A 100 -6.93 0.27 14.87
CA LYS A 100 -8.18 0.45 15.62
C LYS A 100 -9.38 0.87 14.77
N ILE A 101 -9.17 1.30 13.53
CA ILE A 101 -10.25 1.64 12.61
C ILE A 101 -10.70 0.36 11.88
N ALA A 102 -11.98 0.01 12.02
CA ALA A 102 -12.58 -1.16 11.39
C ALA A 102 -12.55 -1.08 9.85
N PHE A 103 -12.67 -2.25 9.20
CA PHE A 103 -12.87 -2.35 7.75
C PHE A 103 -14.02 -1.44 7.29
N GLY A 104 -13.78 -0.60 6.28
CA GLY A 104 -14.79 0.31 5.73
C GLY A 104 -15.12 1.55 6.57
N ASN A 105 -14.70 1.64 7.84
CA ASN A 105 -14.89 2.85 8.62
C ASN A 105 -13.84 3.89 8.24
N VAL A 106 -14.29 5.09 7.92
CA VAL A 106 -13.44 6.26 7.73
C VAL A 106 -13.65 7.20 8.91
N GLN A 107 -12.56 7.74 9.46
CA GLN A 107 -12.66 8.89 10.35
C GLN A 107 -12.93 10.14 9.51
N TYR A 108 -14.20 10.36 9.16
CA TYR A 108 -14.67 11.64 8.64
C TYR A 108 -15.14 12.55 9.77
N HIS A 109 -14.96 13.86 9.62
CA HIS A 109 -15.64 14.86 10.45
C HIS A 109 -17.09 15.13 10.03
N SER A 110 -17.51 14.66 8.85
CA SER A 110 -18.88 14.77 8.33
C SER A 110 -19.27 13.43 7.73
N GLY A 111 -20.40 12.84 8.14
CA GLY A 111 -20.78 11.44 7.89
C GLY A 111 -21.07 11.02 6.45
N ASP A 112 -20.31 11.49 5.47
CA ASP A 112 -20.43 11.15 4.06
C ASP A 112 -19.34 10.16 3.64
N ILE A 113 -19.74 8.95 3.25
CA ILE A 113 -18.88 7.80 2.90
C ILE A 113 -18.73 7.67 1.37
N SER A 114 -19.30 8.60 0.60
CA SER A 114 -19.39 8.54 -0.86
C SER A 114 -18.05 8.75 -1.59
N HIS A 115 -17.00 9.17 -0.89
CA HIS A 115 -15.69 9.53 -1.46
C HIS A 115 -14.63 8.41 -1.41
N LEU A 116 -14.94 7.25 -0.85
CA LEU A 116 -14.01 6.12 -0.94
C LEU A 116 -14.02 5.57 -2.37
N PRO A 117 -12.87 5.44 -3.05
CA PRO A 117 -12.82 4.77 -4.33
C PRO A 117 -13.30 3.33 -4.12
N PRO A 118 -14.43 2.93 -4.71
CA PRO A 118 -14.88 1.57 -4.58
C PRO A 118 -13.88 0.65 -5.30
N LEU A 119 -13.80 -0.61 -4.87
CA LEU A 119 -13.15 -1.70 -5.62
C LEU A 119 -13.92 -1.95 -6.94
N THR A 120 -13.88 -0.98 -7.85
CA THR A 120 -14.62 -1.00 -9.12
C THR A 120 -13.70 -1.13 -10.32
N ARG A 121 -12.39 -0.90 -10.16
CA ARG A 121 -11.45 -1.13 -11.25
C ARG A 121 -11.18 -2.62 -11.36
N ASP A 122 -11.32 -3.15 -12.57
CA ASP A 122 -11.05 -4.57 -12.85
C ASP A 122 -9.61 -4.95 -12.51
N GLU A 123 -8.67 -4.01 -12.63
CA GLU A 123 -7.27 -4.16 -12.24
C GLU A 123 -7.13 -4.42 -10.73
N ASP A 124 -7.82 -3.63 -9.90
CA ASP A 124 -7.81 -3.77 -8.44
C ASP A 124 -8.41 -5.11 -8.01
N ILE A 125 -9.52 -5.51 -8.63
CA ILE A 125 -10.18 -6.80 -8.35
C ILE A 125 -9.25 -7.96 -8.72
N LYS A 126 -8.59 -7.87 -9.88
CA LYS A 126 -7.65 -8.88 -10.34
C LYS A 126 -6.44 -8.98 -9.39
N ALA A 127 -5.87 -7.84 -9.00
CA ALA A 127 -4.73 -7.81 -8.09
C ALA A 127 -5.10 -8.40 -6.71
N LEU A 128 -6.28 -8.07 -6.18
CA LEU A 128 -6.80 -8.66 -4.94
C LEU A 128 -6.98 -10.17 -5.07
N ARG A 129 -7.54 -10.64 -6.18
CA ARG A 129 -7.71 -12.08 -6.44
C ARG A 129 -6.35 -12.79 -6.48
N GLU A 130 -5.39 -12.27 -7.23
CA GLU A 130 -4.03 -12.84 -7.31
C GLU A 130 -3.36 -12.88 -5.93
N PHE A 131 -3.53 -11.84 -5.12
CA PHE A 131 -3.03 -11.78 -3.75
C PHE A 131 -3.64 -12.86 -2.84
N LEU A 132 -4.97 -13.02 -2.87
CA LEU A 132 -5.65 -14.03 -2.05
C LEU A 132 -5.32 -15.46 -2.49
N HIS A 133 -5.38 -15.75 -3.79
CA HIS A 133 -5.06 -17.07 -4.34
C HIS A 133 -3.57 -17.43 -4.19
N GLY A 134 -2.69 -16.43 -4.16
CA GLY A 134 -1.27 -16.61 -3.91
C GLY A 134 -0.89 -16.89 -2.46
N SER A 135 -1.83 -16.77 -1.51
CA SER A 135 -1.55 -16.93 -0.08
C SER A 135 -1.39 -18.41 0.31
N PRO A 136 -0.19 -18.86 0.72
CA PRO A 136 0.00 -20.24 1.18
C PRO A 136 -0.76 -20.51 2.49
N TYR A 137 -0.96 -19.46 3.31
CA TYR A 137 -1.61 -19.58 4.60
C TYR A 137 -3.10 -19.88 4.47
N LEU A 138 -3.82 -19.23 3.55
CA LEU A 138 -5.24 -19.50 3.32
C LEU A 138 -5.46 -20.97 2.93
N LYS A 139 -4.56 -21.50 2.09
CA LYS A 139 -4.56 -22.91 1.70
C LYS A 139 -4.28 -23.84 2.88
N GLU A 140 -3.35 -23.47 3.76
CA GLU A 140 -2.97 -24.27 4.93
C GLU A 140 -4.12 -24.39 5.95
N ILE A 141 -4.86 -23.30 6.18
CA ILE A 141 -6.01 -23.29 7.12
C ILE A 141 -7.33 -23.74 6.46
N GLY A 142 -7.29 -24.20 5.20
CA GLY A 142 -8.46 -24.68 4.46
C GLY A 142 -9.52 -23.61 4.19
N GLN A 143 -9.13 -22.34 4.16
CA GLN A 143 -10.01 -21.22 3.86
C GLN A 143 -10.12 -21.01 2.35
N ASP A 144 -11.33 -20.73 1.87
CA ASP A 144 -11.61 -20.50 0.46
C ASP A 144 -11.26 -19.05 0.08
N PRO A 145 -10.28 -18.80 -0.81
CA PRO A 145 -9.95 -17.46 -1.28
C PRO A 145 -11.12 -16.74 -1.97
N ASP A 146 -12.00 -17.46 -2.65
CA ASP A 146 -13.14 -16.88 -3.36
C ASP A 146 -14.21 -16.34 -2.40
N PHE A 147 -14.38 -17.00 -1.25
CA PHE A 147 -15.20 -16.49 -0.15
C PHE A 147 -14.69 -15.13 0.33
N TRP A 148 -13.37 -15.01 0.59
CA TRP A 148 -12.77 -13.76 1.06
C TRP A 148 -12.83 -12.65 0.00
N GLU A 149 -12.60 -12.97 -1.29
CA GLU A 149 -12.81 -12.00 -2.38
C GLU A 149 -14.25 -11.47 -2.37
N SER A 150 -15.23 -12.37 -2.27
CA SER A 150 -16.65 -11.99 -2.26
C SER A 150 -17.02 -11.14 -1.03
N MET A 151 -16.48 -11.47 0.13
CA MET A 151 -16.71 -10.75 1.39
C MET A 151 -16.11 -9.35 1.35
N ILE A 152 -14.85 -9.22 0.93
CA ILE A 152 -14.15 -7.93 0.81
C ILE A 152 -14.87 -7.04 -0.20
N ARG A 153 -15.30 -7.60 -1.34
CA ARG A 153 -16.08 -6.86 -2.34
C ARG A 153 -17.46 -6.46 -1.81
N HIS A 154 -18.12 -7.33 -1.06
CA HIS A 154 -19.42 -7.00 -0.46
C HIS A 154 -19.30 -5.90 0.59
N GLU A 155 -18.27 -5.89 1.42
CA GLU A 155 -18.03 -4.81 2.39
C GLU A 155 -17.67 -3.51 1.68
N ALA A 156 -16.84 -3.57 0.63
CA ALA A 156 -16.50 -2.40 -0.19
C ALA A 156 -17.73 -1.80 -0.91
N LEU A 157 -18.65 -2.64 -1.40
CA LEU A 157 -19.85 -2.23 -2.14
C LEU A 157 -21.08 -2.00 -1.25
N GLY A 158 -21.09 -2.58 -0.04
CA GLY A 158 -22.20 -2.50 0.91
C GLY A 158 -22.47 -1.07 1.37
N HIS A 159 -21.45 -0.21 1.33
CA HIS A 159 -21.57 1.23 1.56
C HIS A 159 -22.09 2.01 0.34
N ALA A 160 -21.96 1.47 -0.89
CA ALA A 160 -22.49 2.11 -2.10
C ALA A 160 -24.00 1.84 -2.30
N LYS A 161 -24.52 0.70 -1.80
CA LYS A 161 -25.92 0.29 -2.01
C LYS A 161 -26.95 1.02 -1.14
N PHE A 162 -26.55 1.77 -0.12
CA PHE A 162 -27.49 2.60 0.64
C PHE A 162 -27.95 3.86 -0.12
N PHE A 163 -27.32 4.19 -1.26
CA PHE A 163 -27.64 5.40 -2.02
C PHE A 163 -28.46 5.16 -3.31
N SER A 164 -28.64 3.93 -3.78
CA SER A 164 -29.39 3.67 -5.03
C SER A 164 -30.88 3.34 -4.85
N SER A 165 -31.40 3.36 -3.61
CA SER A 165 -32.80 3.01 -3.32
C SER A 165 -33.66 4.20 -2.88
N ALA A 166 -33.15 5.42 -3.01
CA ALA A 166 -33.87 6.67 -2.75
C ALA A 166 -33.99 7.51 -4.03
N CYS A 167 -34.65 6.95 -5.05
CA CYS A 167 -35.28 7.70 -6.13
C CYS A 167 -36.58 7.00 -6.52
#